data_AF-A0A316RTV4-F1
#
_entry.id   AF-A0A316RTV4-F1
#
_cell.length_a   1.000
_cell.length_b   1.000
_cell.length_c   1.000
_cell.angle_alpha   90.00
_cell.angle_beta   90.00
_cell.angle_gamma   90.00
#
_symmetry.space_group_name_H-M   'P 1'
#
loop_
_entity.id
_entity.type
_entity.pdbx_description
1 polymer ?
#
loop_
_entity_poly.entity_id
_entity_poly.type
_entity_poly.pdbx_seq_one_letter_code
_entity_poly.pdbx_strand_id
1 'polypeptide(L)'
;MVSAILYQLTRNLPADEIAASPFATYFVDHTTGVYPIAASGVPFDAKYIGVKGDPIADLNEDLAAEQKARVTYDNILRLCDDPDVRDPIKFLREREIVHYQRFADALRITQEGLDGRNFYACNPAYDTGCAVQSPGGQSGCRGGCSGR
;
A
#
# COMPACT_ATOMS: atom_id res chain seq x y z
N MET A 1 13.99 0.32 -5.76
CA MET A 1 14.74 -0.84 -5.22
C MET A 1 14.34 -2.13 -5.93
N VAL A 2 13.07 -2.55 -5.91
CA VAL A 2 12.61 -3.79 -6.57
C VAL A 2 13.04 -3.91 -8.03
N SER A 3 12.83 -2.88 -8.86
CA SER A 3 13.26 -2.90 -10.27
C SER A 3 14.77 -3.09 -10.46
N ALA A 4 15.59 -2.62 -9.52
CA ALA A 4 17.03 -2.80 -9.57
C ALA A 4 17.43 -4.25 -9.25
N ILE A 5 16.74 -4.88 -8.28
CA ILE A 5 16.91 -6.31 -7.99
C ILE A 5 16.56 -7.14 -9.24
N LEU A 6 15.41 -6.87 -9.86
CA LEU A 6 15.00 -7.57 -11.09
C LEU A 6 16.04 -7.40 -12.19
N TYR A 7 16.48 -6.17 -12.47
CA TYR A 7 17.53 -5.89 -13.46
C TYR A 7 18.83 -6.63 -13.17
N GLN A 8 19.25 -6.71 -11.90
CA GLN A 8 20.48 -7.41 -11.50
C GLN A 8 20.38 -8.92 -11.65
N LEU A 9 19.20 -9.50 -11.42
CA LEU A 9 18.94 -10.92 -11.62
C LEU A 9 18.84 -11.30 -13.10
N THR A 10 18.36 -10.40 -13.95
CA THR A 10 18.11 -10.70 -15.36
C THR A 10 19.20 -10.23 -16.32
N ARG A 11 20.19 -9.46 -15.85
CA ARG A 11 21.32 -9.03 -16.68
C ARG A 11 22.27 -10.20 -16.95
N ASN A 12 22.76 -10.28 -18.19
CA ASN A 12 23.76 -11.27 -18.62
C ASN A 12 23.35 -12.74 -18.45
N LEU A 13 22.06 -13.06 -18.41
CA LEU A 13 21.59 -14.45 -18.42
C LEU A 13 21.91 -15.10 -19.78
N PRO A 14 22.51 -16.31 -19.81
CA PRO A 14 22.76 -17.02 -21.04
C PRO A 14 21.45 -17.62 -21.59
N ALA A 15 21.36 -17.75 -22.91
CA ALA A 15 20.12 -18.10 -23.60
C ALA A 15 19.55 -19.48 -23.20
N ASP A 16 20.41 -20.43 -22.88
CA ASP A 16 20.06 -21.77 -22.41
C ASP A 16 19.43 -21.74 -21.00
N GLU A 17 19.94 -20.91 -20.10
CA GLU A 17 19.36 -20.72 -18.76
C GLU A 17 17.98 -20.04 -18.83
N ILE A 18 17.83 -19.04 -19.69
CA ILE A 18 16.53 -18.39 -19.94
C ILE A 18 15.53 -19.45 -20.41
N ALA A 19 15.90 -20.23 -21.43
CA ALA A 19 15.03 -21.25 -22.03
C ALA A 19 14.65 -22.38 -21.05
N ALA A 20 15.53 -22.71 -20.10
CA ALA A 20 15.30 -23.74 -19.09
C ALA A 20 14.50 -23.26 -17.86
N SER A 21 14.16 -21.96 -17.78
CA SER A 21 13.54 -21.36 -16.60
C SER A 21 12.08 -20.90 -16.86
N PRO A 22 11.27 -20.73 -15.80
CA PRO A 22 9.96 -20.08 -15.92
C PRO A 22 10.00 -18.64 -16.43
N PHE A 23 11.18 -18.02 -16.51
CA PHE A 23 11.39 -16.68 -17.06
C PHE A 23 11.28 -16.64 -18.58
N ALA A 24 11.38 -17.78 -19.28
CA ALA A 24 11.29 -17.85 -20.74
C ALA A 24 10.05 -17.14 -21.30
N THR A 25 8.88 -17.34 -20.70
CA THR A 25 7.64 -16.70 -21.14
C THR A 25 7.71 -15.18 -20.99
N TYR A 26 8.20 -14.68 -19.85
CA TYR A 26 8.41 -13.25 -19.63
C TYR A 26 9.41 -12.67 -20.65
N PHE A 27 10.48 -13.41 -20.93
CA PHE A 27 11.52 -12.99 -21.86
C PHE A 27 10.99 -12.81 -23.29
N VAL A 28 10.06 -13.65 -23.74
CA VAL A 28 9.45 -13.50 -25.07
C VAL A 28 8.71 -12.16 -25.18
N ASP A 29 7.97 -11.76 -24.14
CA ASP A 29 7.18 -10.52 -24.17
C ASP A 29 8.03 -9.27 -23.90
N HIS A 30 9.05 -9.37 -23.04
CA HIS A 30 9.72 -8.20 -22.46
C HIS A 30 11.25 -8.25 -22.49
N THR A 31 11.83 -9.32 -23.05
CA THR A 31 13.28 -9.59 -22.97
C THR A 31 13.72 -9.54 -21.49
N THR A 32 14.65 -8.66 -21.14
CA THR A 32 15.09 -8.42 -19.75
C THR A 32 14.64 -7.06 -19.23
N GLY A 33 13.76 -6.38 -19.97
CA GLY A 33 13.16 -5.11 -19.56
C GLY A 33 12.26 -5.29 -18.35
N VAL A 34 12.28 -4.33 -17.42
CA VAL A 34 11.41 -4.35 -16.24
C VAL A 34 10.03 -3.81 -16.63
N TYR A 35 9.04 -4.69 -16.69
CA TYR A 35 7.65 -4.37 -16.98
C TYR A 35 6.80 -4.52 -15.71
N PRO A 36 5.95 -3.55 -15.34
CA PRO A 36 5.09 -3.62 -14.16
C PRO A 36 4.00 -4.69 -14.29
N ILE A 37 4.31 -5.92 -13.87
CA ILE A 37 3.42 -7.08 -13.94
C ILE A 37 3.55 -7.90 -12.65
N ALA A 38 2.45 -8.46 -12.17
CA ALA A 38 2.47 -9.37 -11.04
C ALA A 38 3.15 -10.70 -11.41
N ALA A 39 3.60 -11.46 -10.41
CA ALA A 39 4.14 -12.81 -10.61
C ALA A 39 3.16 -13.78 -11.31
N SER A 40 1.85 -13.49 -11.24
CA SER A 40 0.80 -14.23 -11.94
C SER A 40 0.58 -13.81 -13.39
N GLY A 41 1.33 -12.81 -13.90
CA GLY A 41 1.18 -12.30 -15.26
C GLY A 41 0.10 -11.23 -15.43
N VAL A 42 -0.46 -10.68 -14.35
CA VAL A 42 -1.46 -9.59 -14.45
C VAL A 42 -0.74 -8.24 -14.51
N PRO A 43 -0.91 -7.44 -15.59
CA PRO A 43 -0.31 -6.12 -15.67
C PRO A 43 -0.82 -5.18 -14.58
N PHE A 44 0.05 -4.30 -14.10
CA PHE A 44 -0.36 -3.22 -13.21
C PHE A 44 -1.32 -2.28 -13.95
N ASP A 45 -2.42 -1.92 -13.28
CA ASP A 45 -3.34 -0.88 -13.74
C ASP A 45 -3.88 -0.07 -12.55
N ALA A 46 -4.61 1.01 -12.84
CA ALA A 46 -5.08 1.93 -11.82
C ALA A 46 -6.13 1.33 -10.86
N LYS A 47 -6.68 0.13 -11.12
CA LYS A 47 -7.69 -0.50 -10.22
C LYS A 47 -7.12 -0.90 -8.87
N TYR A 48 -5.79 -0.99 -8.76
CA TYR A 48 -5.09 -1.29 -7.51
C TYR A 48 -4.94 -0.06 -6.61
N ILE A 49 -5.30 1.14 -7.08
CA ILE A 49 -5.22 2.39 -6.32
C ILE A 49 -6.59 2.66 -5.70
N GLY A 50 -6.71 2.49 -4.39
CA GLY A 50 -7.89 2.89 -3.64
C GLY A 50 -7.75 4.35 -3.19
N VAL A 51 -8.69 5.20 -3.60
CA VAL A 51 -8.78 6.59 -3.18
C VAL A 51 -10.23 7.06 -3.20
N LYS A 52 -10.65 7.76 -2.15
CA LYS A 52 -12.02 8.25 -1.96
C LYS A 52 -12.10 9.72 -1.56
N GLY A 53 -10.98 10.35 -1.16
CA GLY A 53 -10.99 11.73 -0.69
C GLY A 53 -11.63 11.88 0.68
N ASP A 54 -11.71 10.78 1.43
CA ASP A 54 -12.09 10.74 2.83
C ASP A 54 -10.86 10.27 3.62
N PRO A 55 -10.30 11.09 4.52
CA PRO A 55 -9.08 10.74 5.24
C PRO A 55 -9.18 9.44 6.04
N ILE A 56 -10.34 9.10 6.60
CA ILE A 56 -10.51 7.84 7.34
C ILE A 56 -10.49 6.67 6.37
N ALA A 57 -11.22 6.77 5.26
CA ALA A 57 -11.27 5.71 4.25
C ALA A 57 -9.89 5.47 3.62
N ASP A 58 -9.21 6.54 3.22
CA ASP A 58 -7.92 6.48 2.52
C ASP A 58 -6.82 5.93 3.46
N LEU A 59 -6.78 6.36 4.74
CA LEU A 59 -5.83 5.80 5.71
C LEU A 59 -6.08 4.31 6.02
N ASN A 60 -7.33 3.85 5.99
CA ASN A 60 -7.63 2.43 6.14
C ASN A 60 -7.20 1.61 4.91
N GLU A 61 -7.35 2.17 3.70
CA GLU A 61 -6.79 1.53 2.49
C GLU A 61 -5.27 1.44 2.58
N ASP A 62 -4.58 2.49 3.01
CA ASP A 62 -3.12 2.50 3.18
C ASP A 62 -2.67 1.45 4.20
N LEU A 63 -3.34 1.35 5.36
CA LEU A 63 -3.08 0.31 6.35
C LEU A 63 -3.22 -1.11 5.78
N ALA A 64 -4.28 -1.34 5.00
CA ALA A 64 -4.50 -2.62 4.34
C ALA A 64 -3.43 -2.90 3.26
N ALA A 65 -3.05 -1.88 2.49
CA ALA A 65 -2.02 -1.96 1.46
C ALA A 65 -0.67 -2.39 2.05
N GLU A 66 -0.24 -1.77 3.15
CA GLU A 66 1.03 -2.10 3.81
C GLU A 66 1.03 -3.53 4.38
N GLN A 67 -0.08 -4.03 4.92
CA GLN A 67 -0.17 -5.42 5.36
C GLN A 67 -0.08 -6.42 4.19
N LYS A 68 -0.75 -6.13 3.07
CA LYS A 68 -0.66 -6.94 1.84
C LYS A 68 0.77 -6.97 1.30
N ALA A 69 1.45 -5.81 1.28
CA ALA A 69 2.84 -5.70 0.85
C ALA A 69 3.79 -6.48 1.78
N ARG A 70 3.67 -6.31 3.10
CA ARG A 70 4.46 -7.03 4.12
C ARG A 70 4.35 -8.56 3.95
N VAL A 71 3.14 -9.09 3.75
CA VAL A 71 2.93 -10.54 3.53
C VAL A 71 3.55 -10.99 2.21
N THR A 72 3.49 -10.17 1.17
CA THR A 72 4.13 -10.47 -0.12
C THR A 72 5.65 -10.62 0.04
N TYR A 73 6.29 -9.72 0.78
CA TYR A 73 7.72 -9.85 1.09
C TYR A 73 8.03 -11.06 1.97
N ASP A 74 7.20 -11.38 2.96
CA ASP A 74 7.36 -12.63 3.73
C ASP A 74 7.37 -13.85 2.80
N ASN A 75 6.49 -13.88 1.79
CA ASN A 75 6.43 -14.98 0.83
C ASN A 75 7.68 -15.05 -0.06
N ILE A 76 8.20 -13.90 -0.52
CA ILE A 76 9.47 -13.85 -1.26
C ILE A 76 10.62 -14.40 -0.39
N LEU A 77 10.69 -14.02 0.89
CA LEU A 77 11.73 -14.47 1.82
C LEU A 77 11.66 -15.97 2.15
N ARG A 78 10.51 -16.63 1.92
CA ARG A 78 10.37 -18.09 2.02
C ARG A 78 10.92 -18.84 0.81
N LEU A 79 11.04 -18.15 -0.33
CA LEU A 79 11.35 -18.76 -1.62
C LEU A 79 12.75 -18.40 -2.16
N CYS A 80 13.43 -17.46 -1.52
CA CYS A 80 14.70 -16.92 -2.00
C CYS A 80 15.78 -17.07 -0.94
N ASP A 81 16.89 -17.75 -1.25
CA ASP A 81 18.04 -17.93 -0.35
C ASP A 81 19.22 -16.98 -0.65
N ASP A 82 19.19 -16.30 -1.80
CA ASP A 82 20.25 -15.38 -2.23
C ASP A 82 20.32 -14.11 -1.34
N PRO A 83 21.44 -13.86 -0.63
CA PRO A 83 21.61 -12.66 0.20
C PRO A 83 21.38 -11.34 -0.55
N ASP A 84 21.79 -11.26 -1.82
CA ASP A 84 21.71 -10.03 -2.62
C ASP A 84 20.26 -9.66 -2.97
N VAL A 85 19.34 -10.61 -2.88
CA VAL A 85 17.88 -10.39 -2.97
C VAL A 85 17.26 -10.27 -1.59
N ARG A 86 17.62 -11.17 -0.67
CA ARG A 86 16.99 -11.27 0.66
C ARG A 86 17.18 -10.01 1.50
N ASP A 87 18.36 -9.43 1.52
CA ASP A 87 18.65 -8.32 2.42
C ASP A 87 17.91 -7.03 2.01
N PRO A 88 17.87 -6.64 0.72
CA PRO A 88 16.98 -5.58 0.26
C PRO A 88 15.49 -5.87 0.55
N ILE A 89 15.04 -7.12 0.41
CA ILE A 89 13.64 -7.50 0.69
C ILE A 89 13.32 -7.41 2.19
N LYS A 90 14.22 -7.82 3.08
CA LYS A 90 14.06 -7.64 4.54
C LYS A 90 13.94 -6.15 4.89
N PHE A 91 14.76 -5.31 4.27
CA PHE A 91 14.68 -3.86 4.46
C PHE A 91 13.33 -3.29 4.02
N LEU A 92 12.85 -3.65 2.83
CA LEU A 92 11.54 -3.21 2.34
C LEU A 92 10.41 -3.71 3.26
N ARG A 93 10.45 -4.97 3.66
CA ARG A 93 9.50 -5.56 4.60
C ARG A 93 9.43 -4.79 5.93
N GLU A 94 10.57 -4.43 6.51
CA GLU A 94 10.61 -3.67 7.76
C GLU A 94 10.02 -2.27 7.56
N ARG A 95 10.26 -1.65 6.40
CA ARG A 95 9.65 -0.37 6.06
C ARG A 95 8.12 -0.44 6.00
N GLU A 96 7.54 -1.54 5.53
CA GLU A 96 6.07 -1.65 5.50
C GLU A 96 5.47 -1.72 6.91
N ILE A 97 6.21 -2.24 7.89
CA ILE A 97 5.82 -2.18 9.31
C ILE A 97 5.87 -0.73 9.80
N VAL A 98 6.92 0.01 9.45
CA VAL A 98 7.04 1.43 9.80
C VAL A 98 5.92 2.24 9.13
N HIS A 99 5.65 2.04 7.85
CA HIS A 99 4.56 2.72 7.14
C HIS A 99 3.21 2.41 7.79
N TYR A 100 2.93 1.14 8.08
CA TYR A 100 1.70 0.74 8.79
C TYR A 100 1.55 1.47 10.13
N GLN A 101 2.61 1.54 10.94
CA GLN A 101 2.59 2.27 12.21
C GLN A 101 2.33 3.77 12.00
N ARG A 102 2.92 4.38 10.97
CA ARG A 102 2.73 5.80 10.66
C ARG A 102 1.32 6.11 10.17
N PHE A 103 0.72 5.25 9.34
CA PHE A 103 -0.67 5.40 8.94
C PHE A 103 -1.62 5.17 10.12
N ALA A 104 -1.31 4.26 11.04
CA ALA A 104 -2.10 4.05 12.25
C ALA A 104 -2.05 5.27 13.19
N ASP A 105 -0.86 5.86 13.36
CA ASP A 105 -0.69 7.12 14.09
C ASP A 105 -1.49 8.26 13.44
N ALA A 106 -1.42 8.38 12.10
CA ALA A 106 -2.18 9.36 11.35
C ALA A 106 -3.68 9.17 11.52
N LEU A 107 -4.17 7.92 11.44
CA LEU A 107 -5.59 7.59 11.62
C LEU A 107 -6.08 7.99 13.01
N ARG A 108 -5.29 7.71 14.05
CA ARG A 108 -5.59 8.14 15.42
C ARG A 108 -5.69 9.67 15.51
N ILE A 109 -4.71 10.39 14.97
CA ILE A 109 -4.70 11.87 14.99
C ILE A 109 -5.92 12.43 14.24
N THR A 110 -6.27 11.86 13.10
CA THR A 110 -7.47 12.23 12.34
C THR A 110 -8.73 12.05 13.17
N GLN A 111 -8.85 10.94 13.89
CA GLN A 111 -10.00 10.63 14.74
C GLN A 111 -10.09 11.53 15.98
N GLU A 112 -8.96 11.96 16.56
CA GLU A 112 -8.96 12.88 17.71
C GLU A 112 -9.60 14.24 17.42
N GLY A 113 -9.60 14.66 16.15
CA GLY A 113 -10.28 15.86 15.70
C GLY A 113 -11.79 15.73 15.53
N LEU A 114 -12.36 14.53 15.66
CA LEU A 114 -13.74 14.19 15.29
C LEU A 114 -14.59 13.76 16.49
N ASP A 115 -15.91 13.68 16.29
CA ASP A 115 -16.84 13.19 17.31
C ASP A 115 -16.59 11.70 17.61
N GLY A 116 -16.06 11.42 18.80
CA GLY A 116 -15.80 10.05 19.29
C GLY A 116 -17.05 9.17 19.44
N ARG A 117 -18.27 9.72 19.36
CA ARG A 117 -19.51 8.94 19.30
C ARG A 117 -19.82 8.44 17.89
N ASN A 118 -19.41 9.19 16.87
CA ASN A 118 -19.61 8.82 15.47
C ASN A 118 -18.55 9.49 14.56
N PHE A 119 -17.43 8.81 14.34
CA PHE A 119 -16.38 9.26 13.44
C PHE A 119 -16.81 9.38 11.97
N TYR A 120 -17.94 8.79 11.60
CA TYR A 120 -18.46 8.75 10.23
C TYR A 120 -19.61 9.73 10.00
N ALA A 121 -19.90 10.61 10.96
CA ALA A 121 -20.97 11.60 10.83
C ALA A 121 -20.70 12.65 9.73
N CYS A 122 -19.44 12.83 9.32
CA CYS A 122 -19.03 13.74 8.27
C CYS A 122 -17.70 13.31 7.65
N ASN A 123 -17.41 13.79 6.44
CA ASN A 123 -16.07 13.69 5.84
C ASN A 123 -15.28 14.98 6.17
N PRO A 124 -14.21 14.91 7.01
CA PRO A 124 -13.48 16.09 7.43
C PRO A 124 -12.63 16.77 6.34
N ALA A 125 -12.41 16.13 5.19
CA ALA A 125 -11.73 16.75 4.05
C ALA A 125 -12.69 17.56 3.15
N TYR A 126 -14.00 17.41 3.33
CA TYR A 126 -15.01 18.02 2.45
C TYR A 126 -16.05 18.83 3.23
N ASP A 127 -16.60 18.25 4.30
CA ASP A 127 -17.66 18.85 5.10
C ASP A 127 -17.10 19.89 6.09
N THR A 128 -17.91 20.93 6.36
CA THR A 128 -17.55 21.96 7.34
C THR A 128 -18.10 21.63 8.73
N GLY A 129 -17.36 22.01 9.78
CA GLY A 129 -17.85 21.86 11.16
C GLY A 129 -17.78 20.44 11.74
N CYS A 130 -16.92 19.58 11.20
CA CYS A 130 -16.67 18.22 11.69
C CYS A 130 -16.01 18.12 13.08
N ALA A 131 -15.39 19.22 13.54
CA ALA A 131 -14.62 19.22 14.79
C ALA A 131 -15.52 19.22 16.04
N VAL A 132 -15.07 18.52 17.08
CA VAL A 132 -15.71 18.53 18.40
C VAL A 132 -15.65 19.95 18.97
N GLN A 133 -16.81 20.59 19.19
CA GLN A 133 -16.87 21.84 19.95
C GLN A 133 -16.60 21.52 21.43
N SER A 134 -15.77 22.34 22.08
CA SER A 134 -15.32 22.23 23.48
C SER A 134 -16.40 21.77 24.48
N PRO A 135 -16.03 21.18 25.64
CA PRO A 135 -16.99 20.63 26.59
C PRO A 135 -17.99 21.72 27.05
N GLY A 136 -19.25 21.58 26.61
CA GLY A 136 -20.32 22.57 26.85
C GLY A 136 -20.97 23.14 25.58
N GLY A 137 -20.37 22.93 24.40
CA GLY A 137 -21.00 23.23 23.11
C GLY A 137 -21.87 22.07 22.65
N GLN A 138 -23.12 22.34 22.25
CA GLN A 138 -24.01 21.32 21.69
C GLN A 138 -23.32 20.61 20.52
N SER A 139 -23.18 19.29 20.62
CA SER A 139 -22.69 18.43 19.56
C SER A 139 -23.66 18.50 18.38
N GLY A 140 -23.24 19.15 17.31
CA GLY A 140 -23.99 19.18 16.07
C GLY A 140 -23.16 19.84 15.00
N CYS A 141 -23.02 19.17 13.86
CA CYS A 141 -22.59 19.81 12.62
C CYS A 141 -23.34 21.14 12.50
N ARG A 142 -22.64 22.26 12.63
CA ARG A 142 -23.24 23.59 12.43
C ARG A 142 -23.45 23.80 10.93
N GLY A 143 -24.45 23.12 10.39
CA GLY A 143 -24.75 23.10 8.97
C GLY A 143 -25.10 21.71 8.48
N GLY A 144 -26.32 21.25 8.77
CA GLY A 144 -27.00 20.32 7.87
C GLY A 144 -26.44 18.90 7.71
N CYS A 145 -25.87 18.28 8.76
CA CYS A 145 -25.80 16.82 8.80
C CYS A 145 -27.23 16.25 8.98
N SER A 146 -28.06 16.39 7.94
CA SER A 146 -29.38 15.78 7.88
C SER A 146 -29.22 14.30 7.51
N GLY A 147 -29.37 13.44 8.52
CA GLY A 147 -29.84 12.06 8.37
C GLY A 147 -29.30 11.25 7.18
N ARG A 148 -28.00 10.97 7.18
CA ARG A 148 -27.46 9.76 6.55
C ARG A 148 -26.58 9.03 7.55
#